data_AF-A0A6I5NKA2-F1
#
_entry.id   AF-A0A6I5NKA2-F1
#
_cell.length_a   1.000
_cell.length_b   1.000
_cell.length_c   1.000
_cell.angle_alpha   90.00
_cell.angle_beta   90.00
_cell.angle_gamma   90.00
#
_symmetry.space_group_name_H-M   'P 1'
#
loop_
_entity.id
_entity.type
_entity.pdbx_description
1 polymer ?
#
loop_
_entity_poly.entity_id
_entity_poly.type
_entity_poly.pdbx_seq_one_letter_code
_entity_poly.pdbx_strand_id
1 'polypeptide(L)'
;MYRRLYLGFLACVWVLMQPAIASGQSLSVFDHQTGTIPPEGVLRYGSIKAAWVRSPLDGERLFQVAAPTVTDRSNLSAQDFPVEIRAQSVEALLKIEVDRFHRNVLNRLARQWRLWDTGWSAPRSAEVITATLNNRPVVQIKSSDRSRPLTIITITQTDIDFYSEMPEVLSEEWRMIVQGELA
;
A
#
# COMPACT_ATOMS: atom_id res chain seq x y z
N MET A 1 -32.50 -61.85 27.81
CA MET A 1 -32.54 -62.27 26.39
C MET A 1 -33.97 -62.17 25.89
N TYR A 2 -34.37 -61.02 25.32
CA TYR A 2 -35.68 -60.84 24.68
C TYR A 2 -35.52 -60.00 23.41
N ARG A 3 -36.15 -60.45 22.33
CA ARG A 3 -36.13 -59.85 20.99
C ARG A 3 -37.58 -59.76 20.51
N ARG A 4 -38.09 -58.54 20.28
CA ARG A 4 -39.26 -58.31 19.43
C ARG A 4 -39.08 -57.04 18.60
N LEU A 5 -39.28 -57.19 17.29
CA LEU A 5 -39.47 -56.12 16.32
C LEU A 5 -40.70 -55.29 16.68
N TYR A 6 -40.74 -54.02 16.23
CA TYR A 6 -41.74 -53.59 15.26
C TYR A 6 -41.20 -52.46 14.38
N LEU A 7 -41.58 -52.47 13.09
CA LEU A 7 -41.24 -51.42 12.12
C LEU A 7 -42.03 -50.13 12.44
N GLY A 8 -41.39 -48.98 12.22
CA GLY A 8 -42.04 -47.66 12.20
C GLY A 8 -41.36 -46.78 11.16
N PHE A 9 -41.86 -46.81 9.93
CA PHE A 9 -41.31 -46.07 8.80
C PHE A 9 -41.77 -44.60 8.87
N LEU A 10 -40.86 -43.66 9.17
CA LEU A 10 -41.13 -42.24 8.93
C LEU A 10 -39.89 -41.55 8.35
N ALA A 11 -39.93 -41.30 7.05
CA ALA A 11 -38.96 -40.46 6.39
C ALA A 11 -39.20 -39.00 6.79
N CYS A 12 -38.21 -38.38 7.41
CA CYS A 12 -38.08 -36.92 7.46
C CYS A 12 -36.72 -36.54 6.90
N VAL A 13 -36.72 -36.25 5.60
CA VAL A 13 -35.57 -35.73 4.86
C VAL A 13 -35.25 -34.34 5.43
N TRP A 14 -34.29 -34.28 6.36
CA TRP A 14 -33.69 -33.00 6.73
C TRP A 14 -32.72 -32.59 5.62
N VAL A 15 -33.27 -31.82 4.69
CA VAL A 15 -32.54 -31.16 3.61
C VAL A 15 -31.40 -30.33 4.20
N LEU A 16 -30.25 -30.42 3.55
CA LEU A 16 -29.03 -29.67 3.86
C LEU A 16 -29.31 -28.17 3.95
N MET A 17 -29.32 -27.60 5.17
CA MET A 17 -29.20 -26.16 5.34
C MET A 17 -27.76 -25.74 5.02
N GLN A 18 -27.51 -25.47 3.75
CA GLN A 18 -26.34 -24.69 3.33
C GLN A 18 -26.64 -23.20 3.59
N PRO A 19 -25.88 -22.51 4.45
CA PRO A 19 -25.93 -21.06 4.47
C PRO A 19 -25.26 -20.55 3.18
N ALA A 20 -26.07 -20.13 2.21
CA ALA A 20 -25.59 -19.42 1.04
C ALA A 20 -25.10 -18.03 1.47
N ILE A 21 -23.85 -17.93 1.91
CA ILE A 21 -23.15 -16.65 2.10
C ILE A 21 -22.76 -16.12 0.71
N ALA A 22 -23.77 -15.72 -0.05
CA ALA A 22 -23.66 -15.05 -1.33
C ALA A 22 -23.87 -13.55 -1.13
N SER A 23 -22.93 -12.93 -0.43
CA SER A 23 -22.77 -11.47 -0.35
C SER A 23 -21.34 -11.13 -0.74
N GLY A 24 -21.01 -11.39 -2.00
CA GLY A 24 -19.79 -10.86 -2.59
C GLY A 24 -19.82 -9.34 -2.45
N GLN A 25 -18.82 -8.77 -1.78
CA GLN A 25 -18.66 -7.33 -1.70
C GLN A 25 -18.31 -6.82 -3.10
N SER A 26 -19.34 -6.37 -3.82
CA SER A 26 -19.16 -5.63 -5.07
C SER A 26 -18.41 -4.35 -4.72
N LEU A 27 -17.14 -4.27 -5.13
CA LEU A 27 -16.36 -3.04 -5.12
C LEU A 27 -16.92 -2.11 -6.21
N SER A 28 -18.04 -1.48 -5.91
CA SER A 28 -18.72 -0.50 -6.76
C SER A 28 -17.98 0.85 -6.75
N VAL A 29 -16.73 0.88 -7.25
CA VAL A 29 -15.93 2.10 -7.45
C VAL A 29 -15.15 2.06 -8.77
N PHE A 30 -15.82 1.72 -9.87
CA PHE A 30 -15.34 2.01 -11.23
C PHE A 30 -16.52 2.49 -12.08
N ASP A 31 -17.08 3.65 -11.71
CA ASP A 31 -18.01 4.35 -12.58
C ASP A 31 -17.24 4.92 -13.78
N HIS A 32 -17.64 4.50 -14.98
CA HIS A 32 -16.86 4.68 -16.20
C HIS A 32 -17.21 6.00 -16.91
N GLN A 33 -17.26 7.11 -16.16
CA GLN A 33 -17.70 8.39 -16.70
C GLN A 33 -16.64 9.06 -17.58
N THR A 34 -16.92 9.08 -18.88
CA THR A 34 -16.20 9.85 -19.90
C THR A 34 -16.51 11.35 -19.75
N GLY A 35 -15.78 12.09 -18.91
CA GLY A 35 -15.96 13.54 -18.83
C GLY A 35 -15.23 14.30 -17.72
N THR A 36 -14.08 14.90 -18.06
CA THR A 36 -13.66 16.26 -17.62
C THR A 36 -13.50 16.63 -16.13
N ILE A 37 -13.70 15.73 -15.15
CA ILE A 37 -13.36 15.99 -13.74
C ILE A 37 -12.16 15.12 -13.33
N PRO A 38 -11.02 15.69 -12.87
CA PRO A 38 -9.96 14.90 -12.26
C PRO A 38 -10.48 14.19 -11.00
N PRO A 39 -10.08 12.94 -10.72
CA PRO A 39 -10.39 12.30 -9.44
C PRO A 39 -9.93 13.16 -8.26
N GLU A 40 -10.60 13.02 -7.12
CA GLU A 40 -10.31 13.83 -5.94
C GLU A 40 -8.82 13.80 -5.57
N GLY A 41 -8.22 14.97 -5.35
CA GLY A 41 -6.79 15.10 -5.05
C GLY A 41 -5.85 15.17 -6.26
N VAL A 42 -6.34 14.97 -7.49
CA VAL A 42 -5.52 15.10 -8.72
C VAL A 42 -5.55 16.53 -9.26
N LEU A 43 -4.38 17.16 -9.34
CA LEU A 43 -4.17 18.46 -10.00
C LEU A 43 -3.72 18.25 -11.45
N ARG A 44 -4.13 19.14 -12.36
CA ARG A 44 -3.77 19.06 -13.79
C ARG A 44 -2.98 20.29 -14.23
N TYR A 45 -1.79 20.04 -14.77
CA TYR A 45 -0.86 21.02 -15.33
C TYR A 45 -0.69 20.74 -16.83
N GLY A 46 -1.72 21.07 -17.62
CA GLY A 46 -1.72 20.88 -19.07
C GLY A 46 -1.69 19.39 -19.49
N SER A 47 -0.54 18.92 -19.96
CA SER A 47 -0.28 17.53 -20.32
C SER A 47 0.10 16.66 -19.11
N ILE A 48 0.52 17.26 -17.99
CA ILE A 48 0.89 16.55 -16.75
C ILE A 48 -0.30 16.55 -15.78
N LYS A 49 -0.46 15.46 -15.02
CA LYS A 49 -1.28 15.41 -13.81
C LYS A 49 -0.37 15.10 -12.61
N ALA A 50 -0.67 15.67 -11.47
CA ALA A 50 0.00 15.40 -10.20
C ALA A 50 -1.00 14.98 -9.13
N ALA A 51 -0.62 14.05 -8.26
CA ALA A 51 -1.41 13.65 -7.09
C ALA A 51 -0.52 13.68 -5.85
N TRP A 52 -1.10 14.08 -4.71
CA TRP A 52 -0.43 14.02 -3.43
C TRP A 52 -0.34 12.58 -2.93
N VAL A 53 0.85 12.18 -2.46
CA VAL A 53 1.03 11.06 -1.54
C VAL A 53 0.81 11.58 -0.13
N ARG A 54 0.01 10.88 0.66
CA ARG A 54 -0.33 11.24 2.03
C ARG A 54 0.33 10.38 3.09
N SER A 55 0.52 10.96 4.26
CA SER A 55 0.98 10.23 5.45
C SER A 55 -0.03 9.16 5.87
N PRO A 56 0.42 7.93 6.17
CA PRO A 56 -0.42 6.94 6.85
C PRO A 56 -0.62 7.22 8.35
N LEU A 57 0.08 8.21 8.92
CA LEU A 57 0.01 8.58 10.35
C LEU A 57 -1.13 9.57 10.62
N ASP A 58 -1.19 10.66 9.85
CA ASP A 58 -2.13 11.79 10.06
C ASP A 58 -2.93 12.20 8.80
N GLY A 59 -2.57 11.67 7.62
CA GLY A 59 -3.19 12.02 6.34
C GLY A 59 -2.67 13.31 5.69
N GLU A 60 -1.65 13.94 6.27
CA GLU A 60 -1.01 15.14 5.71
C GLU A 60 -0.32 14.87 4.37
N ARG A 61 -0.06 15.95 3.64
CA ARG A 61 0.55 15.90 2.30
C ARG A 61 2.07 15.77 2.40
N LEU A 62 2.62 14.66 1.92
CA LEU A 62 4.06 14.39 1.93
C LEU A 62 4.77 15.03 0.73
N PHE A 63 4.44 14.57 -0.47
CA PHE A 63 4.98 15.06 -1.74
C PHE A 63 4.00 14.75 -2.87
N GLN A 64 4.20 15.35 -4.05
CA GLN A 64 3.41 15.02 -5.24
C GLN A 64 4.16 14.06 -6.16
N VAL A 65 3.43 13.08 -6.70
CA VAL A 65 3.88 12.27 -7.84
C VAL A 65 3.21 12.78 -9.11
N ALA A 66 3.93 12.75 -10.22
CA ALA A 66 3.45 13.22 -11.52
C ALA A 66 3.27 12.05 -12.52
N ALA A 67 2.34 12.19 -13.46
CA ALA A 67 2.22 11.29 -14.61
C ALA A 67 1.66 12.03 -15.83
N PRO A 68 1.86 11.52 -17.06
CA PRO A 68 1.22 12.05 -18.25
C PRO A 68 -0.31 12.00 -18.14
N THR A 69 -1.00 12.89 -18.86
CA THR A 69 -2.47 12.88 -18.95
C THR A 69 -2.94 11.70 -19.79
N VAL A 70 -3.10 10.56 -19.13
CA VAL A 70 -3.76 9.37 -19.66
C VAL A 70 -5.18 9.77 -20.08
N THR A 71 -5.43 9.73 -21.39
CA THR A 71 -6.70 10.16 -22.01
C THR A 71 -7.58 8.97 -22.37
N ASP A 72 -6.98 7.87 -22.84
CA ASP A 72 -7.65 6.57 -22.96
C ASP A 72 -7.23 5.69 -21.77
N ARG A 73 -8.21 5.17 -21.03
CA ARG A 73 -8.01 4.29 -19.87
C ARG A 73 -8.29 2.81 -20.17
N SER A 74 -8.72 2.50 -21.39
CA SER A 74 -9.14 1.14 -21.79
C SER A 74 -7.97 0.21 -22.14
N ASN A 75 -6.79 0.77 -22.42
CA ASN A 75 -5.58 0.02 -22.78
C ASN A 75 -4.33 0.69 -22.17
N LEU A 76 -4.02 0.36 -20.92
CA LEU A 76 -2.89 0.93 -20.18
C LEU A 76 -1.65 0.04 -20.28
N SER A 77 -0.53 0.61 -20.75
CA SER A 77 0.78 -0.01 -20.53
C SER A 77 1.20 0.13 -19.06
N ALA A 78 2.15 -0.67 -18.60
CA ALA A 78 2.68 -0.58 -17.22
C ALA A 78 3.38 0.76 -16.87
N GLN A 79 3.50 1.68 -17.83
CA GLN A 79 4.04 3.04 -17.67
C GLN A 79 2.95 4.12 -17.76
N ASP A 80 1.73 3.76 -18.17
CA ASP A 80 0.59 4.67 -18.38
C ASP A 80 -0.40 4.63 -17.20
N PHE A 81 0.06 4.26 -16.00
CA PHE A 81 -0.82 4.24 -14.84
C PHE A 81 -1.28 5.67 -14.49
N PRO A 82 -2.59 5.90 -14.29
CA PRO A 82 -3.10 7.18 -13.83
C PRO A 82 -2.43 7.61 -12.52
N VAL A 83 -2.13 8.90 -12.38
CA VAL A 83 -1.35 9.44 -11.27
C VAL A 83 -1.99 9.16 -9.91
N GLU A 84 -3.32 9.08 -9.85
CA GLU A 84 -4.08 8.68 -8.66
C GLU A 84 -3.74 7.25 -8.19
N ILE A 85 -3.60 6.29 -9.12
CA ILE A 85 -3.24 4.90 -8.79
C ILE A 85 -1.79 4.82 -8.33
N ARG A 86 -0.90 5.64 -8.90
CA ARG A 86 0.50 5.74 -8.49
C ARG A 86 0.63 6.27 -7.06
N ALA A 87 -0.08 7.35 -6.73
CA ALA A 87 -0.10 7.89 -5.36
C ALA A 87 -0.64 6.87 -4.36
N GLN A 88 -1.81 6.27 -4.63
CA GLN A 88 -2.42 5.24 -3.78
C GLN A 88 -1.51 4.01 -3.57
N SER A 89 -0.74 3.62 -4.59
CA SER A 89 0.22 2.51 -4.48
C SER A 89 1.35 2.85 -3.51
N VAL A 90 1.87 4.09 -3.56
CA VAL A 90 2.90 4.57 -2.64
C VAL A 90 2.36 4.65 -1.21
N GLU A 91 1.17 5.23 -1.02
CA GLU A 91 0.48 5.30 0.28
C GLU A 91 0.23 3.92 0.90
N ALA A 92 -0.22 2.95 0.10
CA ALA A 92 -0.46 1.59 0.56
C ALA A 92 0.85 0.89 1.01
N LEU A 93 1.94 1.09 0.27
CA LEU A 93 3.25 0.53 0.63
C LEU A 93 3.84 1.20 1.88
N LEU A 94 3.72 2.53 2.00
CA LEU A 94 4.10 3.29 3.20
C LEU A 94 3.33 2.79 4.42
N LYS A 95 1.99 2.72 4.33
CA LYS A 95 1.13 2.25 5.41
C LYS A 95 1.52 0.85 5.89
N ILE A 96 1.80 -0.07 4.97
CA ILE A 96 2.23 -1.44 5.31
C ILE A 96 3.53 -1.45 6.12
N GLU A 97 4.51 -0.61 5.77
CA GLU A 97 5.80 -0.55 6.49
C GLU A 97 5.71 0.21 7.82
N VAL A 98 4.95 1.30 7.89
CA VAL A 98 4.62 2.01 9.13
C VAL A 98 3.91 1.09 10.13
N ASP A 99 2.87 0.39 9.69
CA ASP A 99 2.16 -0.62 10.49
C ASP A 99 3.08 -1.75 10.96
N ARG A 100 4.05 -2.17 10.14
CA ARG A 100 5.07 -3.18 10.49
C ARG A 100 6.04 -2.64 11.53
N PHE A 101 6.54 -1.41 11.36
CA PHE A 101 7.44 -0.76 12.29
C PHE A 101 6.81 -0.63 13.68
N HIS A 102 5.61 -0.05 13.77
CA HIS A 102 4.86 0.07 15.03
C HIS A 102 4.64 -1.28 15.73
N ARG A 103 4.19 -2.31 15.01
CA ARG A 103 4.05 -3.66 15.58
C ARG A 103 5.38 -4.23 16.04
N ASN A 104 6.48 -4.02 15.30
CA ASN A 104 7.81 -4.48 15.68
C ASN A 104 8.35 -3.79 16.94
N VAL A 105 8.08 -2.49 17.12
CA VAL A 105 8.38 -1.73 18.35
C VAL A 105 7.54 -2.27 19.52
N LEU A 106 6.22 -2.32 19.39
CA LEU A 106 5.32 -2.80 20.45
C LEU A 106 5.63 -4.25 20.87
N ASN A 107 5.88 -5.15 19.93
CA ASN A 107 6.24 -6.55 20.20
C ASN A 107 7.63 -6.70 20.86
N ARG A 108 8.53 -5.71 20.73
CA ARG A 108 9.79 -5.69 21.50
C ARG A 108 9.56 -5.18 22.90
N LEU A 109 8.87 -4.04 23.06
CA LEU A 109 8.52 -3.48 24.37
C LEU A 109 7.75 -4.51 25.23
N ALA A 110 6.75 -5.19 24.67
CA ALA A 110 6.00 -6.23 25.37
C ALA A 110 6.84 -7.45 25.78
N ARG A 111 7.81 -7.87 24.95
CA ARG A 111 8.76 -8.95 25.31
C ARG A 111 9.75 -8.52 26.38
N GLN A 112 10.22 -7.28 26.32
CA GLN A 112 11.14 -6.71 27.30
C GLN A 112 10.47 -6.50 28.66
N TRP A 113 9.21 -6.03 28.70
CA TRP A 113 8.39 -5.98 29.91
C TRP A 113 8.22 -7.35 30.60
N ARG A 114 8.43 -8.45 29.87
CA ARG A 114 8.41 -9.83 30.37
C ARG A 114 9.80 -10.37 30.73
N LEU A 115 10.87 -9.63 30.40
CA LEU A 115 12.27 -10.02 30.52
C LEU A 115 13.08 -8.86 31.12
N TRP A 116 12.88 -8.60 32.41
CA TRP A 116 13.41 -7.43 33.14
C TRP A 116 14.95 -7.36 33.29
N ASP A 117 15.74 -8.24 32.66
CA ASP A 117 17.19 -8.38 32.92
C ASP A 117 18.05 -8.65 31.66
N THR A 118 17.63 -8.20 30.48
CA THR A 118 18.48 -8.23 29.27
C THR A 118 18.66 -6.83 28.71
N GLY A 119 19.91 -6.35 28.69
CA GLY A 119 20.27 -4.97 28.40
C GLY A 119 19.64 -4.38 27.14
N TRP A 120 19.19 -3.12 27.25
CA TRP A 120 18.53 -2.38 26.19
C TRP A 120 19.38 -2.32 24.91
N SER A 121 18.93 -3.05 23.88
CA SER A 121 19.38 -2.84 22.51
C SER A 121 18.34 -1.99 21.80
N ALA A 122 18.76 -0.85 21.23
CA ALA A 122 17.88 0.06 20.53
C ALA A 122 17.02 -0.67 19.47
N PRO A 123 15.78 -0.22 19.20
CA PRO A 123 14.96 -0.79 18.11
C PRO A 123 15.77 -0.79 16.82
N ARG A 124 15.84 -1.93 16.12
CA ARG A 124 16.43 -1.95 14.79
C ARG A 124 15.50 -1.15 13.88
N SER A 125 15.95 0.03 13.46
CA SER A 125 15.20 0.95 12.62
C SER A 125 14.88 0.36 11.26
N ALA A 126 13.79 0.85 10.66
CA ALA A 126 13.64 0.82 9.22
C ALA A 126 14.46 1.98 8.65
N GLU A 127 15.33 1.69 7.69
CA GLU A 127 16.23 2.64 7.04
C GLU A 127 15.68 2.94 5.65
N VAL A 128 15.44 4.21 5.33
CA VAL A 128 15.03 4.63 3.98
C VAL A 128 16.28 4.99 3.18
N ILE A 129 16.49 4.26 2.09
CA ILE A 129 17.66 4.36 1.21
C ILE A 129 17.24 4.73 -0.21
N THR A 130 18.14 5.41 -0.91
CA THR A 130 18.07 5.57 -2.38
C THR A 130 18.83 4.42 -3.05
N ALA A 131 18.32 3.95 -4.19
CA ALA A 131 18.99 2.96 -5.03
C ALA A 131 18.63 3.22 -6.51
N THR A 132 19.20 2.43 -7.42
CA THR A 132 18.86 2.48 -8.85
C THR A 132 18.26 1.15 -9.29
N LEU A 133 17.08 1.20 -9.92
CA LEU A 133 16.40 0.04 -10.49
C LEU A 133 16.06 0.33 -11.96
N ASN A 134 16.49 -0.52 -12.88
CA ASN A 134 16.29 -0.34 -14.33
C ASN A 134 16.69 1.07 -14.83
N ASN A 135 17.86 1.55 -14.41
CA ASN A 135 18.41 2.89 -14.69
C ASN A 135 17.51 4.07 -14.23
N ARG A 136 16.69 3.87 -13.21
CA ARG A 136 15.89 4.93 -12.56
C ARG A 136 16.17 4.96 -11.06
N PRO A 137 16.34 6.14 -10.43
CA PRO A 137 16.38 6.25 -8.98
C PRO A 137 15.06 5.76 -8.34
N VAL A 138 15.21 5.05 -7.22
CA VAL A 138 14.13 4.51 -6.41
C VAL A 138 14.39 4.83 -4.94
N VAL A 139 13.31 5.12 -4.20
CA VAL A 139 13.32 5.17 -2.74
C VAL A 139 12.85 3.83 -2.21
N GLN A 140 13.62 3.23 -1.30
CA GLN A 140 13.37 1.91 -0.75
C GLN A 140 13.41 1.90 0.78
N ILE A 141 12.57 1.09 1.40
CA ILE A 141 12.63 0.80 2.84
C ILE A 141 13.39 -0.50 3.05
N LYS A 142 14.51 -0.40 3.78
CA LYS A 142 15.33 -1.53 4.21
C LYS A 142 15.06 -1.78 5.70
N SER A 143 14.49 -2.95 5.99
CA SER A 143 14.21 -3.38 7.37
C SER A 143 15.08 -4.58 7.75
N SER A 144 15.55 -4.61 8.99
CA SER A 144 16.39 -5.67 9.53
C SER A 144 15.74 -7.07 9.64
N ASP A 145 14.43 -7.17 9.39
CA ASP A 145 13.67 -8.42 9.34
C ASP A 145 13.61 -9.04 7.93
N ARG A 146 14.27 -8.43 6.94
CA ARG A 146 14.29 -8.86 5.54
C ARG A 146 15.68 -8.84 4.92
N SER A 147 15.83 -9.61 3.86
CA SER A 147 17.02 -9.63 3.00
C SER A 147 16.91 -8.72 1.78
N ARG A 148 15.70 -8.24 1.44
CA ARG A 148 15.44 -7.38 0.27
C ARG A 148 14.72 -6.10 0.71
N PRO A 149 15.23 -4.91 0.34
CA PRO A 149 14.50 -3.66 0.49
C PRO A 149 13.19 -3.67 -0.30
N LEU A 150 12.17 -2.98 0.21
CA LEU A 150 10.92 -2.73 -0.50
C LEU A 150 11.03 -1.40 -1.26
N THR A 151 10.95 -1.42 -2.59
CA THR A 151 10.77 -0.19 -3.37
C THR A 151 9.41 0.41 -3.05
N ILE A 152 9.41 1.64 -2.53
CA ILE A 152 8.20 2.42 -2.23
C ILE A 152 7.81 3.27 -3.42
N ILE A 153 8.79 3.91 -4.05
CA ILE A 153 8.55 4.76 -5.22
C ILE A 153 9.76 4.73 -6.17
N THR A 154 9.45 4.70 -7.47
CA THR A 154 10.39 4.94 -8.56
C THR A 154 10.19 6.35 -9.08
N ILE A 155 11.28 7.08 -9.31
CA ILE A 155 11.25 8.39 -9.97
C ILE A 155 11.14 8.19 -11.47
N THR A 156 10.12 8.83 -12.05
CA THR A 156 9.82 8.80 -13.48
C THR A 156 10.32 10.08 -14.13
N GLN A 157 10.45 10.07 -15.46
CA GLN A 157 10.79 11.29 -16.19
C GLN A 157 9.77 12.42 -15.94
N THR A 158 8.48 12.07 -15.78
CA THR A 158 7.44 13.07 -15.52
C THR A 158 7.58 13.75 -14.16
N ASP A 159 8.19 13.11 -13.16
CA ASP A 159 8.48 13.78 -11.89
C ASP A 159 9.64 14.77 -12.04
N ILE A 160 10.72 14.34 -12.71
CA ILE A 160 11.87 15.17 -13.06
C ILE A 160 11.40 16.43 -13.81
N ASP A 161 10.57 16.23 -14.85
CA ASP A 161 10.02 17.32 -15.66
C ASP A 161 9.07 18.23 -14.86
N PHE A 162 8.27 17.66 -13.94
CA PHE A 162 7.31 18.41 -13.12
C PHE A 162 7.97 19.30 -12.06
N TYR A 163 8.97 18.78 -11.35
CA TYR A 163 9.75 19.56 -10.38
C TYR A 163 10.85 20.41 -11.03
N SER A 164 11.24 20.10 -12.28
CA SER A 164 12.42 20.67 -12.96
C SER A 164 13.74 20.43 -12.19
N GLU A 165 13.82 19.30 -11.49
CA GLU A 165 14.91 18.93 -10.57
C GLU A 165 15.72 17.73 -11.07
N MET A 166 16.95 17.58 -10.57
CA MET A 166 17.76 16.39 -10.86
C MET A 166 17.16 15.14 -10.16
N PRO A 167 17.16 13.96 -10.80
CA PRO A 167 16.52 12.78 -10.23
C PRO A 167 17.18 12.29 -8.95
N GLU A 168 18.49 12.53 -8.77
CA GLU A 168 19.20 12.26 -7.51
C GLU A 168 18.70 13.16 -6.37
N VAL A 169 18.51 14.46 -6.64
CA VAL A 169 18.01 15.45 -5.66
C VAL A 169 16.60 15.07 -5.22
N LEU A 170 15.70 14.81 -6.18
CA LEU A 170 14.33 14.39 -5.91
C LEU A 170 14.28 13.06 -5.14
N SER A 171 15.20 12.13 -5.43
CA SER A 171 15.30 10.85 -4.71
C SER A 171 15.69 11.03 -3.25
N GLU A 172 16.59 11.98 -2.97
CA GLU A 172 17.07 12.26 -1.62
C GLU A 172 16.03 13.05 -0.79
N GLU A 173 15.33 14.00 -1.41
CA GLU A 173 14.20 14.70 -0.79
C GLU A 173 13.09 13.70 -0.38
N TRP A 174 12.64 12.85 -1.31
CA TRP A 174 11.61 11.86 -1.03
C TRP A 174 12.09 10.79 -0.03
N ARG A 175 13.39 10.44 -0.03
CA ARG A 175 14.00 9.58 0.99
C ARG A 175 13.90 10.20 2.38
N MET A 176 14.20 11.50 2.53
CA MET A 176 14.08 12.22 3.80
C MET A 176 12.64 12.29 4.30
N ILE A 177 11.69 12.62 3.42
CA ILE A 177 10.26 12.69 3.78
C ILE A 177 9.76 11.31 4.24
N VAL A 178 10.02 10.26 3.46
CA VAL A 178 9.62 8.88 3.81
C VAL A 178 10.34 8.37 5.06
N GLN A 179 11.53 8.86 5.39
CA GLN A 179 12.23 8.53 6.63
C GLN A 179 11.54 9.14 7.87
N GLY A 180 10.91 10.30 7.73
CA GLY A 180 10.10 10.92 8.78
C GLY A 180 8.88 10.08 9.18
N GLU A 181 8.25 9.42 8.21
CA GLU A 181 7.10 8.53 8.43
C GLU A 181 7.42 7.25 9.22
N LEU A 182 8.71 6.92 9.38
CA LEU A 182 9.21 5.71 10.05
C LEU A 182 9.94 5.99 11.38
N ALA A 183 9.82 7.21 11.90
CA ALA A 183 10.52 7.67 13.11
C ALA A 183 9.83 7.24 14.42
#